data_AF-A0A2A2FC51-F1
#
_entry.id   AF-A0A2A2FC51-F1
#
_cell.length_a   1.000
_cell.length_b   1.000
_cell.length_c   1.000
_cell.angle_alpha   90.00
_cell.angle_beta   90.00
_cell.angle_gamma   90.00
#
_symmetry.space_group_name_H-M   'P 1'
#
loop_
_entity.id
_entity.type
_entity.pdbx_description
1 polymer ?
#
loop_
_entity_poly.entity_id
_entity_poly.type
_entity_poly.pdbx_seq_one_letter_code
_entity_poly.pdbx_strand_id
1 'polypeptide(L)'
;MRVIGTKHGPKLFINDHQYSFRDSSWSADVQEGDSENQFIIREHGLEVLRIAYPPAAVDELDPWSDEETEDFFKWVVAKQNDEEFIEMWTVE
;
A
#
# COMPACT_ATOMS: atom_id res chain seq x y z
N MET A 1 2.71 0.19 -10.62
CA MET A 1 2.63 -0.34 -9.25
C MET A 1 1.35 -1.15 -9.11
N ARG A 2 1.37 -2.28 -8.42
CA ARG A 2 0.20 -3.16 -8.24
C ARG A 2 0.39 -4.14 -7.07
N VAL A 3 -0.71 -4.58 -6.46
CA VAL A 3 -0.71 -5.73 -5.53
C VAL A 3 -1.26 -6.96 -6.25
N ILE A 4 -0.59 -8.11 -6.11
CA ILE A 4 -1.01 -9.38 -6.71
C ILE A 4 -1.11 -10.44 -5.61
N GLY A 5 -2.24 -11.16 -5.57
CA GLY A 5 -2.38 -12.36 -4.77
C GLY A 5 -1.54 -13.51 -5.34
N THR A 6 -0.70 -14.12 -4.52
CA THR A 6 0.09 -15.30 -4.89
C THR A 6 -0.25 -16.46 -3.98
N LYS A 7 0.15 -17.69 -4.34
CA LYS A 7 -0.02 -18.85 -3.43
C LYS A 7 0.65 -18.66 -2.06
N HIS A 8 1.58 -17.71 -1.93
CA HIS A 8 2.27 -17.42 -0.67
C HIS A 8 1.77 -16.15 0.02
N GLY A 9 0.63 -15.61 -0.42
CA GLY A 9 0.04 -14.38 0.07
C GLY A 9 0.20 -13.19 -0.88
N PRO A 10 -0.33 -12.02 -0.50
CA PRO A 10 -0.25 -10.79 -1.27
C PRO A 10 1.20 -10.30 -1.43
N LYS A 11 1.50 -9.75 -2.61
CA LYS A 11 2.78 -9.08 -2.89
C LYS A 11 2.55 -7.73 -3.55
N LEU A 12 3.23 -6.69 -3.06
CA LEU A 12 3.32 -5.38 -3.72
C LEU A 12 4.46 -5.39 -4.73
N PHE A 13 4.17 -4.96 -5.95
CA PHE A 13 5.14 -4.78 -7.03
C PHE A 13 5.25 -3.29 -7.34
N ILE A 14 6.44 -2.74 -7.12
CA ILE A 14 6.72 -1.32 -7.32
C ILE A 14 8.13 -1.15 -7.89
N ASN A 15 8.22 -0.50 -9.04
CA ASN A 15 9.44 -0.49 -9.86
C ASN A 15 9.97 -1.93 -10.07
N ASP A 16 11.25 -2.17 -9.76
CA ASP A 16 11.89 -3.49 -9.82
C ASP A 16 11.87 -4.25 -8.48
N HIS A 17 11.13 -3.75 -7.48
CA HIS A 17 11.05 -4.33 -6.15
C HIS A 17 9.76 -5.12 -5.93
N GLN A 18 9.85 -6.14 -5.07
CA GLN A 18 8.73 -6.99 -4.66
C GLN A 18 8.69 -7.09 -3.14
N TYR A 19 7.57 -6.70 -2.55
CA TYR A 19 7.38 -6.70 -1.10
C TYR A 19 6.30 -7.70 -0.72
N SER A 20 6.66 -8.70 0.07
CA SER A 20 5.74 -9.74 0.55
C SER A 20 5.02 -9.24 1.80
N PHE A 21 3.69 -9.26 1.82
CA PHE A 21 2.92 -8.79 2.99
C PHE A 21 3.16 -9.65 4.25
N ARG A 22 3.69 -10.87 4.08
CA ARG A 22 4.12 -11.73 5.20
C ARG A 22 5.51 -11.41 5.75
N ASP A 23 6.25 -10.53 5.09
CA ASP A 23 7.61 -10.17 5.48
C ASP A 23 7.59 -8.89 6.31
N SER A 24 7.97 -9.01 7.59
CA SER A 24 8.04 -7.88 8.53
C SER A 24 9.31 -7.05 8.38
N SER A 25 10.21 -7.39 7.44
CA SER A 25 11.43 -6.62 7.18
C SER A 25 11.17 -5.29 6.48
N TRP A 26 9.98 -5.09 5.90
CA TRP A 26 9.62 -3.85 5.24
C TRP A 26 8.37 -3.21 5.86
N SER A 27 8.22 -1.92 5.64
CA SER A 27 7.00 -1.18 5.97
C SER A 27 6.75 -0.07 4.96
N ALA A 28 5.49 0.29 4.82
CA ALA A 28 5.02 1.41 4.04
C ALA A 28 4.33 2.45 4.94
N ASP A 29 4.42 3.71 4.55
CA ASP A 29 3.83 4.85 5.24
C ASP A 29 3.39 5.90 4.22
N VAL A 30 2.33 6.65 4.52
CA VAL A 30 1.90 7.82 3.76
C VAL A 30 2.04 9.05 4.63
N GLN A 31 2.78 10.05 4.15
CA GLN A 31 2.82 11.38 4.75
C GLN A 31 1.97 12.30 3.89
N GLU A 32 0.88 12.79 4.46
CA GLU A 32 -0.02 13.73 3.77
C GLU A 32 0.57 15.14 3.76
N GLY A 33 0.35 15.86 2.67
CA GLY A 33 0.78 17.24 2.49
C GLY A 33 -0.27 18.06 1.75
N ASP A 34 -0.18 19.39 1.88
CA ASP A 34 -1.20 20.32 1.34
C ASP A 34 -1.35 20.24 -0.18
N SER A 35 -0.29 19.87 -0.92
CA SER A 35 -0.31 19.76 -2.38
C SER A 35 0.06 18.38 -2.91
N GLU A 36 0.82 17.60 -2.14
CA GLU A 36 1.28 16.27 -2.51
C GLU A 36 1.41 15.39 -1.28
N ASN A 37 0.94 14.15 -1.41
CA ASN A 37 1.21 13.07 -0.47
C ASN A 37 2.55 12.41 -0.82
N GLN A 38 3.18 11.80 0.19
CA GLN A 38 4.43 11.07 0.04
C GLN A 38 4.24 9.63 0.50
N PHE A 39 4.33 8.67 -0.41
CA PHE A 39 4.38 7.25 -0.08
C PHE A 39 5.83 6.82 0.12
N ILE A 40 6.12 6.21 1.26
CA ILE A 40 7.47 5.86 1.70
C ILE A 40 7.52 4.36 1.99
N ILE A 41 8.51 3.66 1.41
CA ILE A 41 8.85 2.29 1.81
C ILE A 41 10.16 2.30 2.59
N ARG A 42 10.18 1.54 3.69
CA ARG A 42 11.36 1.27 4.49
C ARG A 42 11.69 -0.21 4.48
N GLU A 43 12.95 -0.56 4.32
CA GLU A 43 13.49 -1.91 4.53
C GLU A 43 14.44 -1.88 5.72
N HIS A 44 14.22 -2.75 6.71
CA HIS A 44 14.97 -2.77 7.97
C HIS A 44 15.03 -1.40 8.67
N GLY A 45 13.97 -0.60 8.53
CA GLY A 45 13.88 0.77 9.06
C GLY A 45 14.56 1.86 8.23
N LEU A 46 15.26 1.51 7.15
CA LEU A 46 15.88 2.46 6.23
C LEU A 46 14.95 2.78 5.07
N GLU A 47 14.77 4.06 4.77
CA GLU A 47 14.01 4.50 3.60
C GLU A 47 14.71 4.06 2.31
N VAL A 48 13.99 3.26 1.51
CA VAL A 48 14.48 2.75 0.22
C VAL A 48 13.72 3.32 -0.97
N LEU A 49 12.51 3.83 -0.72
CA LEU A 49 11.67 4.41 -1.76
C LEU A 49 10.82 5.55 -1.20
N ARG A 50 10.68 6.60 -2.00
CA ARG A 50 9.75 7.72 -1.77
C ARG A 50 9.09 8.11 -3.09
N ILE A 51 7.77 8.19 -3.09
CA ILE A 51 6.96 8.59 -4.25
C ILE A 51 6.07 9.74 -3.83
N ALA A 52 6.24 10.88 -4.49
CA ALA A 52 5.31 12.00 -4.41
C ALA A 52 4.11 11.74 -5.34
N TYR A 53 2.89 11.98 -4.86
CA TYR A 53 1.67 11.84 -5.65
C TYR A 53 0.63 12.88 -5.20
N PRO A 54 -0.23 13.37 -6.11
CA PRO A 54 -1.33 14.24 -5.71
C PRO A 54 -2.33 13.48 -4.83
N PRO A 55 -2.98 14.14 -3.85
CA PRO A 55 -4.07 13.53 -3.09
C PRO A 55 -5.16 12.96 -4.01
N ALA A 56 -5.78 11.85 -3.60
CA ALA A 56 -6.88 11.27 -4.36
C ALA A 56 -8.05 12.27 -4.45
N ALA A 57 -8.59 12.43 -5.66
CA ALA A 57 -9.71 13.33 -5.89
C ALA A 57 -11.00 12.59 -5.55
N VAL A 58 -11.49 12.77 -4.32
CA VAL A 58 -12.74 12.16 -3.84
C VAL A 58 -13.87 12.49 -4.82
N ASP A 59 -14.46 11.47 -5.43
CA ASP A 59 -15.63 11.63 -6.29
C ASP A 59 -16.87 11.93 -5.42
N GLU A 60 -17.26 13.21 -5.35
CA GLU A 60 -18.45 13.66 -4.61
C GLU A 60 -19.77 13.00 -5.10
N LEU A 61 -19.77 12.35 -6.27
CA LEU A 61 -20.94 11.70 -6.85
C LEU A 61 -21.03 10.20 -6.55
N ASP A 62 -19.96 9.58 -6.03
CA ASP A 62 -19.99 8.19 -5.61
C ASP A 62 -20.05 8.09 -4.07
N PRO A 63 -21.22 7.78 -3.49
CA PRO A 63 -21.37 7.64 -2.04
C PRO A 63 -20.65 6.40 -1.46
N TRP A 64 -20.03 5.58 -2.31
CA TRP A 64 -19.17 4.46 -1.91
C TRP A 64 -17.68 4.76 -2.12
N SER A 65 -17.34 5.94 -2.67
CA SER A 65 -15.96 6.41 -2.79
C SER A 65 -15.52 7.00 -1.46
N ASP A 66 -14.78 6.19 -0.70
CA ASP A 66 -14.01 6.67 0.44
C ASP A 66 -12.54 6.85 0.01
N GLU A 67 -11.86 7.84 0.59
CA GLU A 67 -10.46 8.17 0.27
C GLU A 67 -9.51 6.96 0.42
N GLU A 68 -9.80 6.06 1.38
CA GLU A 68 -9.05 4.81 1.57
C GLU A 68 -9.24 3.78 0.45
N THR A 69 -10.30 3.90 -0.34
CA THR A 69 -10.61 3.03 -1.49
C THR A 69 -10.02 3.59 -2.78
N GLU A 70 -9.98 4.92 -2.91
CA GLU A 70 -9.40 5.59 -4.07
C GLU A 70 -7.88 5.78 -3.98
N ASP A 71 -7.36 6.03 -2.78
CA ASP A 71 -5.92 6.17 -2.57
C ASP A 71 -5.27 4.79 -2.39
N PHE A 72 -4.77 4.26 -3.50
CA PHE A 72 -4.03 3.01 -3.52
C PHE A 72 -2.90 2.95 -2.48
N PHE A 73 -2.20 4.06 -2.22
CA PHE A 73 -1.07 4.06 -1.29
C PHE A 73 -1.56 3.96 0.15
N LYS A 74 -2.60 4.71 0.52
CA LYS A 74 -3.25 4.56 1.84
C LYS A 74 -3.81 3.15 2.02
N TRP A 75 -4.44 2.59 1.00
CA TRP A 75 -4.92 1.21 1.00
C TRP A 75 -3.80 0.19 1.26
N VAL A 76 -2.64 0.34 0.59
CA VAL A 76 -1.47 -0.53 0.83
C VAL A 76 -0.99 -0.40 2.27
N VAL A 77 -0.88 0.82 2.80
CA VAL A 77 -0.44 1.05 4.19
C VAL A 77 -1.41 0.40 5.19
N ALA A 78 -2.72 0.49 4.96
CA ALA A 78 -3.73 -0.13 5.82
C ALA A 78 -3.66 -1.67 5.77
N LYS A 79 -3.45 -2.24 4.57
CA LYS A 79 -3.47 -3.71 4.37
C LYS A 79 -2.15 -4.42 4.62
N GLN A 80 -1.02 -3.71 4.74
CA GLN A 80 0.29 -4.34 4.90
C GLN A 80 0.41 -5.22 6.16
N ASN A 81 -0.35 -4.90 7.22
CA ASN A 81 -0.36 -5.62 8.50
C ASN A 81 -1.74 -6.23 8.83
N ASP A 82 -2.64 -6.29 7.86
CA ASP A 82 -4.00 -6.85 8.04
C ASP A 82 -3.92 -8.38 7.94
N GLU A 83 -3.89 -9.05 9.09
CA GLU A 83 -3.76 -10.51 9.17
C GLU A 83 -4.90 -11.23 8.45
N GLU A 84 -6.15 -10.76 8.59
CA GLU A 84 -7.31 -11.35 7.92
C GLU A 84 -7.15 -11.26 6.39
N PHE A 85 -6.75 -10.09 5.88
CA PHE A 85 -6.46 -9.93 4.45
C PHE A 85 -5.33 -10.87 4.00
N ILE A 86 -4.23 -10.93 4.73
CA ILE A 86 -3.08 -11.76 4.35
C ILE A 86 -3.47 -13.25 4.31
N GLU A 87 -4.25 -13.71 5.30
CA GLU A 87 -4.73 -15.09 5.39
C GLU A 87 -5.68 -15.44 4.26
N MET A 88 -6.68 -14.60 3.95
CA MET A 88 -7.63 -14.86 2.85
C MET A 88 -6.95 -15.08 1.50
N TRP A 89 -5.81 -14.42 1.28
CA TRP A 89 -5.07 -14.46 0.01
C TRP A 89 -3.84 -15.39 0.06
N THR A 90 -3.66 -16.13 1.14
CA THR A 90 -2.60 -17.15 1.28
C THR A 90 -3.23 -18.53 1.25
N VAL A 91 -2.80 -19.38 0.32
CA VAL A 91 -3.24 -20.78 0.27
C VAL A 91 -2.17 -21.60 0.99
N GLU A 92 -2.54 -22.25 2.09
CA GLU A 92 -1.67 -23.23 2.79
C GLU A 92 -1.30 -24.43 1.91
#